data_AF-W7PZ64-F1
#
_entry.id   AF-W7PZ64-F1
#
_cell.length_a   1.000
_cell.length_b   1.000
_cell.length_c   1.000
_cell.angle_alpha   90.00
_cell.angle_beta   90.00
_cell.angle_gamma   90.00
#
_symmetry.space_group_name_H-M   'P 1'
#
loop_
_entity.id
_entity.type
_entity.pdbx_description
1 polymer ?
#
loop_
_entity_poly.entity_id
_entity_poly.type
_entity_poly.pdbx_seq_one_letter_code
_entity_poly.pdbx_strand_id
1 'polypeptide(L)' 'MLESHLEEGRQALEPATLRYGVSVTDACLGWEATESLLLEAAEQLRSA' A
#
# COMPACT_ATOMS: atom_id res chain seq x y z
N MET A 1 -8.05 8.99 -0.79
CA MET A 1 -8.00 7.66 -1.40
C MET A 1 -6.54 7.24 -1.40
N LEU A 2 -6.23 6.03 -0.93
CA LEU A 2 -4.87 5.48 -0.88
C LEU A 2 -4.82 4.20 -1.72
N GLU A 3 -3.77 4.05 -2.51
CA GLU A 3 -3.44 2.77 -3.17
C GLU A 3 -2.38 2.07 -2.33
N SER A 4 -2.73 0.89 -1.81
CA SER A 4 -1.87 0.13 -0.90
C SER A 4 -1.85 -1.34 -1.28
N HIS A 5 -0.75 -1.99 -0.93
CA HIS A 5 -0.58 -3.43 -1.03
C HIS A 5 0.32 -3.88 0.14
N LEU A 6 0.59 -5.18 0.24
CA LEU A 6 1.47 -5.70 1.30
C LEU A 6 2.88 -5.09 1.23
N GLU A 7 3.48 -5.12 0.04
CA GLU A 7 4.81 -4.60 -0.25
C GLU A 7 4.70 -3.35 -1.12
N GLU A 8 5.64 -2.43 -0.94
CA GLU A 8 5.63 -1.14 -1.64
C GLU A 8 6.00 -1.25 -3.14
N GLY A 9 5.56 -0.22 -3.88
CA GLY A 9 5.89 -0.03 -5.29
C GLY A 9 5.03 -0.85 -6.24
N ARG A 10 5.61 -1.20 -7.38
CA ARG A 10 4.98 -2.02 -8.42
C ARG A 10 5.99 -2.93 -9.12
N GLN A 11 5.48 -3.89 -9.87
CA GLN A 11 6.24 -4.80 -10.71
C GLN A 11 5.58 -4.98 -12.08
N ALA A 12 6.33 -5.48 -13.06
CA ALA A 12 5.77 -5.87 -14.34
C ALA A 12 4.97 -7.18 -14.22
N LEU A 13 3.95 -7.36 -15.07
CA LEU A 13 3.17 -8.59 -15.14
C LEU A 13 3.93 -9.69 -15.89
N GLU A 14 4.88 -10.33 -15.18
CA GLU A 14 5.70 -11.44 -15.68
C GLU A 14 5.44 -12.70 -14.84
N PRO A 15 4.62 -13.67 -15.32
CA PRO A 15 4.08 -14.74 -14.47
C PRO A 15 5.10 -15.58 -13.68
N ALA A 16 6.32 -15.75 -14.19
CA ALA A 16 7.35 -16.56 -13.56
C ALA A 16 8.16 -15.82 -12.48
N THR A 17 8.05 -14.49 -12.40
CA THR A 17 8.90 -13.64 -11.55
C THR A 17 8.08 -12.76 -10.60
N LEU A 18 6.75 -12.93 -10.56
CA LEU A 18 5.87 -12.16 -9.69
C LEU A 18 6.26 -12.35 -8.22
N ARG A 19 6.61 -11.24 -7.58
CA ARG A 19 6.76 -11.15 -6.13
C ARG A 19 5.38 -11.05 -5.52
N TYR A 20 5.11 -11.93 -4.55
CA TYR A 20 3.88 -11.84 -3.78
C TYR A 20 3.78 -10.48 -3.08
N GLY A 21 2.59 -9.91 -3.04
CA GLY A 21 2.39 -8.68 -2.28
C GLY A 21 2.80 -7.39 -2.98
N VAL A 22 3.24 -7.39 -4.25
CA VAL A 22 3.59 -6.17 -5.00
C VAL A 22 2.60 -5.93 -6.15
N SER A 23 2.07 -4.71 -6.29
CA SER A 23 1.13 -4.33 -7.36
C SER A 23 1.69 -4.56 -8.76
N VAL A 24 0.85 -5.00 -9.72
CA VAL A 24 1.23 -5.18 -11.14
C VAL A 24 0.78 -4.01 -12.03
N THR A 25 0.13 -2.99 -11.46
CA THR A 25 -0.39 -1.83 -12.17
C THR A 25 0.33 -0.55 -11.73
N ASP A 26 -0.27 0.21 -10.83
CA ASP A 26 0.25 1.44 -10.27
C ASP A 26 1.00 1.15 -8.97
N ALA A 27 1.93 2.05 -8.61
CA ALA A 27 2.76 1.88 -7.43
C ALA A 27 1.95 2.10 -6.16
N CYS A 28 1.95 1.11 -5.28
CA CYS A 28 1.23 1.15 -4.01
C CYS A 28 2.16 1.47 -2.83
N LEU A 29 1.58 2.00 -1.76
CA LEU A 29 2.22 1.98 -0.44
C LEU A 29 2.32 0.54 0.08
N GLY A 30 3.36 0.27 0.88
CA GLY A 30 3.47 -0.96 1.66
C GLY A 30 2.58 -0.95 2.91
N TRP A 31 2.48 -2.08 3.59
CA TRP A 31 1.58 -2.26 4.73
C TRP A 31 1.92 -1.34 5.91
N GLU A 32 3.19 -1.20 6.28
CA GLU A 32 3.63 -0.41 7.43
C GLU A 32 3.27 1.07 7.27
N ALA A 33 3.44 1.62 6.05
CA ALA A 33 3.06 2.98 5.73
C ALA A 33 1.52 3.14 5.72
N THR A 34 0.81 2.14 5.20
CA THR A 34 -0.65 2.14 5.16
C THR A 34 -1.26 2.14 6.55
N GLU A 35 -0.79 1.25 7.43
CA GLU A 35 -1.22 1.17 8.83
C GLU A 35 -1.01 2.51 9.54
N SER A 36 0.19 3.08 9.42
CA SER A 36 0.54 4.35 10.05
C SER A 36 -0.39 5.48 9.60
N LEU A 37 -0.62 5.63 8.29
CA LEU A 37 -1.50 6.66 7.73
C LEU A 37 -2.96 6.49 8.15
N LEU A 38 -3.45 5.25 8.22
CA LEU A 38 -4.83 4.98 8.65
C LEU A 38 -5.04 5.32 10.13
N LEU A 39 -4.07 4.98 10.99
CA LEU A 39 -4.13 5.32 12.41
C LEU A 39 -4.04 6.84 12.63
N GLU A 40 -3.15 7.53 11.92
CA GLU A 40 -3.05 8.99 11.95
C GLU A 40 -4.35 9.66 11.50
N ALA A 41 -4.93 9.22 10.39
CA ALA A 41 -6.19 9.75 9.90
C ALA A 41 -7.33 9.51 10.90
N ALA A 42 -7.38 8.34 11.52
CA ALA A 42 -8.37 8.04 12.56
C ALA A 42 -8.22 8.97 13.78
N GLU A 43 -6.99 9.30 14.19
CA GLU A 43 -6.73 10.22 15.30
C GLU A 43 -7.16 11.66 14.96
N GLN A 44 -6.83 12.13 13.76
CA GLN A 44 -7.24 13.46 13.28
C GLN A 44 -8.77 13.59 13.24
N LEU A 45 -9.47 12.55 12.80
CA LEU A 45 -10.94 12.58 12.73
C LEU A 45 -11.63 12.49 14.09
N ARG A 46 -10.98 11.90 15.11
CA ARG A 46 -11.51 11.88 16.50
C ARG A 46 -11.36 13.22 17.20
N SER A 47 -10.34 14.00 16.82
CA SER A 47 -10.01 15.29 17.42
C SER A 47 -10.60 16.50 16.69
N ALA A 48 -11.32 16.26 15.57
CA ALA A 48 -12.05 17.25 14.80
C ALA A 48 -13.49 17.44 15.31
#